data_AF-A0A438GM40-F1
#
_entry.id   AF-A0A438GM40-F1
#
_cell.length_a   1.000
_cell.length_b   1.000
_cell.length_c   1.000
_cell.angle_alpha   90.00
_cell.angle_beta   90.00
_cell.angle_gamma   90.00
#
_symmetry.space_group_name_H-M   'P 1'
#
loop_
_entity.id
_entity.type
_entity.pdbx_description
1 polymer ?
#
loop_
_entity_poly.entity_id
_entity_poly.type
_entity_poly.pdbx_seq_one_letter_code
_entity_poly.pdbx_strand_id
1 'polypeptide(L)'
;MLEKLRQRKRKLDKKLKSLQGWRKVSTIIFVSAFVSVLIFSVVAAAIAAPPVVTALAGALAVPIGSMGKWFDSIWKKYEKELKGRREIISSMQVGSLLQSRTWEDIRVLVEKLEIDIESLLQNADFAIQEEDAVKLVIEEIKKKLHGFMETIEMLGQNTDKCSRDIRRARTVILQRIIRHPNSNN
;
A
#
# COMPACT_ATOMS: atom_id res chain seq x y z
N MET A 1 10.29 -4.84 -6.87
CA MET A 1 8.91 -5.04 -6.35
C MET A 1 8.20 -3.74 -5.97
N LEU A 2 8.88 -2.80 -5.31
CA LEU A 2 8.30 -1.53 -4.87
C LEU A 2 7.60 -0.73 -5.99
N GLU A 3 8.21 -0.69 -7.16
CA GLU A 3 7.66 0.01 -8.33
C GLU A 3 6.31 -0.56 -8.78
N LYS A 4 6.17 -1.90 -8.78
CA LYS A 4 4.89 -2.57 -9.10
C LYS A 4 3.81 -2.17 -8.10
N LEU A 5 4.13 -2.10 -6.81
CA LEU A 5 3.21 -1.61 -5.78
C LEU A 5 2.83 -0.14 -6.01
N ARG A 6 3.82 0.71 -6.31
CA ARG A 6 3.61 2.14 -6.62
C ARG A 6 2.71 2.33 -7.85
N GLN A 7 2.94 1.57 -8.91
CA GLN A 7 2.11 1.59 -10.11
C GLN A 7 0.68 1.13 -9.82
N ARG A 8 0.49 0.03 -9.07
CA ARG A 8 -0.84 -0.43 -8.67
C ARG A 8 -1.57 0.61 -7.81
N LYS A 9 -0.88 1.21 -6.83
CA LYS A 9 -1.44 2.30 -6.01
C LYS A 9 -1.91 3.47 -6.88
N ARG A 10 -1.08 3.93 -7.82
CA ARG A 10 -1.46 5.00 -8.78
C ARG A 10 -2.69 4.62 -9.62
N LYS A 11 -2.79 3.37 -10.09
CA LYS A 11 -3.96 2.87 -10.82
C LYS A 11 -5.23 2.92 -9.96
N LEU A 12 -5.13 2.51 -8.69
CA LEU A 12 -6.24 2.59 -7.72
C LEU A 12 -6.64 4.04 -7.42
N ASP A 13 -5.67 4.93 -7.22
CA ASP A 13 -5.94 6.37 -7.03
C ASP A 13 -6.67 6.98 -8.22
N LYS A 14 -6.25 6.64 -9.45
CA LYS A 14 -6.93 7.08 -10.68
C LYS A 14 -8.37 6.56 -10.74
N LYS A 15 -8.60 5.29 -10.42
CA LYS A 15 -9.94 4.69 -10.40
C LYS A 15 -10.85 5.32 -9.34
N LEU A 16 -10.33 5.62 -8.15
CA LEU A 16 -11.09 6.32 -7.11
C LEU A 16 -11.48 7.73 -7.55
N LYS A 17 -10.56 8.48 -8.17
CA LYS A 17 -10.87 9.81 -8.72
C LYS A 17 -11.92 9.73 -9.83
N SER A 18 -11.78 8.79 -10.75
CA SER A 18 -12.75 8.63 -11.84
C SER A 18 -14.14 8.27 -11.30
N LEU A 19 -14.22 7.37 -10.31
CA LEU A 19 -15.51 7.01 -9.69
C LEU A 19 -16.24 8.20 -9.08
N GLN A 20 -15.50 9.09 -8.42
CA GLN A 20 -16.11 10.28 -7.81
C GLN A 20 -16.71 11.21 -8.89
N GLY A 21 -16.09 11.27 -10.07
CA GLY A 21 -16.64 11.93 -11.25
C GLY A 21 -17.85 11.20 -11.83
N TRP A 22 -17.74 9.89 -12.07
CA TRP A 22 -18.82 9.06 -12.61
C TRP A 22 -20.06 9.05 -11.72
N ARG A 23 -19.91 9.09 -10.39
CA ARG A 23 -21.02 9.23 -9.46
C ARG A 23 -21.80 10.51 -9.73
N LYS A 24 -21.13 11.66 -9.81
CA LYS A 24 -21.78 12.96 -10.10
C LYS A 24 -22.50 12.96 -11.43
N VAL A 25 -21.85 12.46 -12.48
CA VAL A 25 -22.45 12.37 -13.83
C VAL A 25 -23.67 11.45 -13.81
N SER A 26 -23.57 10.28 -13.16
CA SER A 26 -24.70 9.34 -13.06
C SER A 26 -25.90 9.94 -12.32
N THR A 27 -25.65 10.72 -11.26
CA THR A 27 -26.72 11.43 -10.53
C THR A 27 -27.40 12.48 -11.41
N ILE A 28 -26.62 13.27 -12.16
CA ILE A 28 -27.18 14.30 -13.06
C ILE A 28 -28.01 13.67 -14.19
N ILE A 29 -27.49 12.62 -14.83
CA ILE A 29 -28.21 11.91 -15.90
C ILE A 29 -29.51 11.31 -15.36
N PHE A 30 -29.47 10.70 -14.18
CA PHE A 30 -30.66 10.10 -13.57
C PHE A 30 -31.72 11.14 -13.22
N VAL A 31 -31.34 12.26 -12.60
CA VAL A 31 -32.26 13.37 -12.29
C VAL A 31 -32.85 13.96 -13.58
N SER A 32 -32.03 14.18 -14.61
CA SER A 32 -32.48 14.69 -15.91
C SER A 32 -33.47 13.75 -16.60
N ALA A 33 -33.16 12.44 -16.67
CA ALA A 33 -34.04 11.44 -17.23
C ALA A 33 -35.37 11.35 -16.46
N PHE A 34 -35.31 11.42 -15.13
CA PHE A 34 -36.50 11.39 -14.28
C PHE A 34 -37.42 12.58 -14.53
N VAL A 35 -36.86 13.80 -14.62
CA VAL A 35 -37.63 15.02 -14.95
C VAL A 35 -38.24 14.92 -16.35
N SER A 36 -37.51 14.38 -17.33
CA SER A 36 -38.04 14.16 -18.68
C SER A 36 -39.26 13.23 -18.68
N VAL A 37 -39.19 12.09 -17.98
CA VAL A 37 -40.31 11.14 -17.84
C VAL A 37 -41.52 11.81 -17.18
N LEU A 38 -41.32 12.65 -16.17
CA LEU A 38 -42.41 13.40 -15.54
C LEU A 38 -43.10 14.36 -16.52
N ILE A 39 -42.33 15.08 -17.34
CA ILE A 39 -42.89 16.02 -18.33
C ILE A 39 -43.71 15.25 -19.38
N PHE A 40 -43.16 14.16 -19.93
CA PHE A 40 -43.89 13.31 -20.88
C PHE A 40 -45.15 12.69 -20.26
N SER A 41 -45.10 12.33 -18.97
CA SER A 41 -46.24 11.81 -18.22
C SER A 41 -47.38 12.82 -18.09
N VAL A 42 -47.08 14.11 -17.85
CA VAL A 42 -48.09 15.16 -17.74
C VAL A 42 -48.76 15.43 -19.10
N VAL A 43 -47.98 15.48 -20.18
CA VAL A 43 -48.50 15.67 -21.55
C VAL A 43 -49.40 14.51 -21.97
N ALA A 44 -49.00 13.26 -21.67
CA ALA A 44 -49.82 12.09 -21.97
C ALA A 44 -51.14 12.08 -21.17
N ALA A 45 -51.11 12.46 -19.88
CA ALA A 45 -52.32 12.52 -19.04
C ALA A 45 -53.32 13.60 -19.52
N ALA A 46 -52.84 14.69 -20.11
CA ALA A 46 -53.71 15.72 -20.70
C ALA A 46 -54.41 15.26 -21.99
N ILE A 47 -53.87 14.24 -22.66
CA ILE A 47 -54.36 13.74 -23.96
C ILE A 47 -55.13 12.41 -23.83
N ALA A 48 -54.92 11.64 -22.76
CA ALA A 48 -55.45 10.27 -22.62
C ALA A 48 -56.67 10.15 -21.67
N ALA A 49 -57.56 9.22 -22.02
CA ALA A 49 -58.78 8.90 -21.29
C ALA A 49 -58.54 8.43 -19.82
N PRO A 50 -59.54 8.54 -18.93
CA PRO A 50 -59.42 8.29 -17.48
C PRO A 50 -58.65 7.02 -17.02
N PRO A 51 -58.74 5.86 -17.69
CA PRO A 51 -58.06 4.63 -17.23
C PRO A 51 -56.53 4.67 -17.35
N VAL A 52 -56.01 5.42 -18.33
CA VAL A 52 -54.57 5.49 -18.59
C VAL A 52 -53.86 6.32 -17.50
N VAL A 53 -54.56 7.35 -17.00
CA VAL A 53 -54.09 8.19 -15.89
C VAL A 53 -53.96 7.38 -14.59
N THR A 54 -54.87 6.44 -14.35
CA THR A 54 -54.86 5.59 -13.14
C THR A 54 -53.69 4.61 -13.13
N ALA A 55 -53.39 4.00 -14.28
CA ALA A 55 -52.23 3.10 -14.42
C ALA A 55 -50.89 3.86 -14.28
N LEU A 56 -50.81 5.08 -14.81
CA LEU A 56 -49.60 5.92 -14.75
C LEU A 56 -49.33 6.44 -13.33
N ALA A 57 -50.37 6.83 -12.59
CA ALA A 57 -50.26 7.20 -11.18
C ALA A 57 -49.74 6.04 -10.31
N GLY A 58 -50.14 4.80 -10.61
CA GLY A 58 -49.61 3.61 -9.95
C GLY A 58 -48.13 3.33 -10.26
N ALA A 59 -47.65 3.63 -11.48
CA ALA A 59 -46.25 3.44 -11.87
C ALA A 59 -45.32 4.52 -11.30
N LEU A 60 -45.79 5.77 -11.20
CA LEU A 60 -45.06 6.87 -10.55
C LEU A 60 -45.05 6.75 -9.02
N ALA A 61 -45.91 5.92 -8.44
CA ALA A 61 -45.88 5.59 -7.01
C ALA A 61 -44.66 4.74 -6.62
N VAL A 62 -43.87 4.22 -7.58
CA VAL A 62 -42.59 3.56 -7.29
C VAL A 62 -41.64 4.60 -6.70
N PRO A 63 -41.19 4.42 -5.43
CA PRO A 63 -40.42 5.47 -4.76
C PRO A 63 -39.09 5.69 -5.47
N ILE A 64 -38.89 6.87 -6.06
CA ILE A 64 -37.60 7.35 -6.59
C ILE A 64 -36.48 7.20 -5.56
N GLY A 65 -36.84 7.34 -4.27
CA GLY A 65 -35.94 7.13 -3.14
C GLY A 65 -35.35 5.72 -3.06
N SER A 66 -36.01 4.70 -3.64
CA SER A 66 -35.51 3.31 -3.69
C SER A 66 -34.36 3.16 -4.70
N MET A 67 -34.55 3.67 -5.93
CA MET A 67 -33.55 3.55 -7.00
C MET A 67 -32.30 4.40 -6.71
N GLY A 68 -32.47 5.60 -6.16
CA GLY A 68 -31.35 6.46 -5.76
C GLY A 68 -30.49 5.81 -4.65
N LYS A 69 -31.14 5.19 -3.64
CA LYS A 69 -30.44 4.45 -2.58
C LYS A 69 -29.72 3.21 -3.10
N TRP A 70 -30.29 2.52 -4.08
CA TRP A 70 -29.67 1.35 -4.71
C TRP A 70 -28.40 1.74 -5.49
N PHE A 71 -28.45 2.78 -6.34
CA PHE A 71 -27.28 3.28 -7.07
C PHE A 71 -26.17 3.79 -6.14
N ASP A 72 -26.53 4.54 -5.10
CA ASP A 72 -25.56 5.02 -4.11
C ASP A 72 -24.90 3.84 -3.36
N SER A 73 -25.67 2.80 -3.04
CA SER A 73 -25.16 1.56 -2.43
C SER A 73 -24.13 0.84 -3.31
N ILE A 74 -24.41 0.69 -4.61
CA ILE A 74 -23.47 0.10 -5.59
C ILE A 74 -22.16 0.88 -5.62
N TRP A 75 -22.24 2.21 -5.74
CA TRP A 75 -21.05 3.04 -5.80
C TRP A 75 -20.27 3.05 -4.49
N LYS A 76 -20.95 3.03 -3.34
CA LYS A 76 -20.30 2.93 -2.03
C LYS A 76 -19.60 1.59 -1.84
N LYS A 77 -20.20 0.48 -2.29
CA LYS A 77 -19.58 -0.85 -2.22
C LYS A 77 -18.28 -0.88 -3.03
N TYR A 78 -18.33 -0.43 -4.29
CA TYR A 78 -17.15 -0.41 -5.15
C TYR A 78 -16.07 0.57 -4.66
N GLU A 79 -16.45 1.74 -4.13
CA GLU A 79 -15.50 2.68 -3.50
C GLU A 79 -14.82 2.05 -2.28
N LYS A 80 -15.59 1.35 -1.42
CA LYS A 80 -15.08 0.66 -0.23
C LYS A 80 -14.06 -0.41 -0.60
N GLU A 81 -14.34 -1.22 -1.62
CA GLU A 81 -13.41 -2.25 -2.12
C GLU A 81 -12.11 -1.64 -2.66
N LEU A 82 -12.19 -0.57 -3.46
CA LEU A 82 -11.00 0.11 -3.97
C LEU A 82 -10.18 0.76 -2.84
N LYS A 83 -10.84 1.35 -1.83
CA LYS A 83 -10.16 1.88 -0.63
C LYS A 83 -9.46 0.78 0.14
N GLY A 84 -10.10 -0.37 0.38
CA GLY A 84 -9.49 -1.52 1.03
C GLY A 84 -8.25 -2.04 0.29
N ARG A 85 -8.36 -2.22 -1.04
CA ARG A 85 -7.22 -2.61 -1.89
C ARG A 85 -6.09 -1.58 -1.85
N ARG A 86 -6.42 -0.29 -1.88
CA ARG A 86 -5.43 0.81 -1.78
C ARG A 86 -4.69 0.76 -0.45
N GLU A 87 -5.40 0.56 0.65
CA GLU A 87 -4.80 0.47 1.98
C GLU A 87 -3.84 -0.72 2.09
N ILE A 88 -4.24 -1.91 1.60
CA ILE A 88 -3.39 -3.11 1.59
C ILE A 88 -2.09 -2.83 0.80
N ILE A 89 -2.21 -2.27 -0.40
CA ILE A 89 -1.04 -1.93 -1.23
C ILE A 89 -0.16 -0.86 -0.55
N SER A 90 -0.77 0.11 0.14
CA SER A 90 -0.01 1.14 0.85
C SER A 90 0.77 0.56 2.04
N SER A 91 0.22 -0.39 2.80
CA SER A 91 0.98 -1.10 3.85
C SER A 91 2.10 -1.94 3.26
N MET A 92 1.84 -2.66 2.16
CA MET A 92 2.89 -3.43 1.48
C MET A 92 4.04 -2.53 1.02
N GLN A 93 3.73 -1.33 0.52
CA GLN A 93 4.74 -0.37 0.09
C GLN A 93 5.61 0.14 1.26
N VAL A 94 4.99 0.45 2.41
CA VAL A 94 5.72 0.88 3.61
C VAL A 94 6.63 -0.24 4.12
N GLY A 95 6.11 -1.48 4.22
CA GLY A 95 6.91 -2.64 4.62
C GLY A 95 8.10 -2.90 3.67
N SER A 96 7.89 -2.76 2.36
CA SER A 96 8.96 -2.94 1.37
C SER A 96 10.01 -1.81 1.39
N LEU A 97 9.63 -0.57 1.73
CA LEU A 97 10.59 0.54 1.90
C LEU A 97 11.46 0.35 3.15
N LEU A 98 10.84 -0.03 4.28
CA LEU A 98 11.55 -0.32 5.52
C LEU A 98 12.59 -1.41 5.30
N GLN A 99 12.18 -2.52 4.68
CA GLN A 99 13.08 -3.62 4.34
C GLN A 99 14.24 -3.14 3.47
N SER A 100 14.00 -2.31 2.45
CA SER A 100 15.05 -1.78 1.58
C SER A 100 16.09 -0.97 2.35
N ARG A 101 15.67 -0.07 3.25
CA ARG A 101 16.61 0.74 4.06
C ARG A 101 17.45 -0.14 4.98
N THR A 102 16.82 -1.09 5.68
CA THR A 102 17.58 -1.96 6.59
C THR A 102 18.58 -2.87 5.86
N TRP A 103 18.30 -3.25 4.62
CA TRP A 103 19.29 -3.95 3.78
C TRP A 103 20.47 -3.06 3.39
N GLU A 104 20.26 -1.76 3.18
CA GLU A 104 21.34 -0.80 2.95
C GLU A 104 22.22 -0.65 4.21
N ASP A 105 21.60 -0.56 5.40
CA ASP A 105 22.34 -0.50 6.68
C ASP A 105 23.19 -1.76 6.91
N ILE A 106 22.63 -2.94 6.64
CA ILE A 106 23.35 -4.23 6.72
C ILE A 106 24.50 -4.27 5.72
N ARG A 107 24.28 -3.82 4.48
CA ARG A 107 25.32 -3.77 3.44
C ARG A 107 26.51 -2.93 3.90
N VAL A 108 26.28 -1.72 4.39
CA VAL A 108 27.33 -0.81 4.87
C VAL A 108 28.13 -1.44 6.02
N LEU A 109 27.46 -2.13 6.95
CA LEU A 109 28.14 -2.83 8.04
C LEU A 109 28.98 -4.02 7.56
N VAL A 110 28.51 -4.75 6.54
CA VAL A 110 29.29 -5.85 5.93
C VAL A 110 30.50 -5.30 5.18
N GLU A 111 30.36 -4.22 4.43
CA GLU A 111 31.48 -3.54 3.76
C GLU A 111 32.52 -3.05 4.78
N LYS A 112 32.08 -2.49 5.90
CA LYS A 112 32.99 -2.12 7.01
C LYS A 112 33.70 -3.34 7.60
N LEU A 113 32.97 -4.44 7.79
CA LEU A 113 33.53 -5.69 8.32
C LEU A 113 34.63 -6.26 7.41
N GLU A 114 34.43 -6.18 6.10
CA GLU A 114 35.41 -6.60 5.10
C GLU A 114 36.70 -5.77 5.19
N ILE A 115 36.57 -4.44 5.29
CA ILE A 115 37.71 -3.53 5.50
C ILE A 115 38.43 -3.84 6.82
N ASP A 116 37.69 -4.09 7.90
CA ASP A 116 38.25 -4.44 9.20
C ASP A 116 39.08 -5.74 9.11
N ILE A 117 38.59 -6.77 8.40
CA ILE A 117 39.28 -8.05 8.17
C ILE A 117 40.55 -7.87 7.33
N GLU A 118 40.47 -7.19 6.18
CA GLU A 118 41.64 -6.96 5.32
C GLU A 118 42.75 -6.23 6.08
N SER A 119 42.35 -5.24 6.88
CA SER A 119 43.31 -4.42 7.61
C SER A 119 43.91 -5.13 8.83
N LEU A 120 43.23 -6.16 9.37
CA LEU A 120 43.78 -7.08 10.37
C LEU A 120 44.78 -8.06 9.74
N LEU A 121 44.47 -8.59 8.55
CA LEU A 121 45.37 -9.47 7.79
C LEU A 121 46.66 -8.76 7.40
N GLN A 122 46.58 -7.53 6.89
CA GLN A 122 47.76 -6.73 6.56
C GLN A 122 48.66 -6.48 7.78
N ASN A 123 48.06 -6.18 8.93
CA ASN A 123 48.82 -6.02 10.17
C ASN A 123 49.48 -7.35 10.59
N ALA A 124 48.79 -8.48 10.46
CA ALA A 124 49.35 -9.79 10.78
C ALA A 124 50.53 -10.15 9.86
N ASP A 125 50.41 -9.92 8.55
CA ASP A 125 51.49 -10.14 7.57
C ASP A 125 52.70 -9.26 7.88
N PHE A 126 52.49 -7.99 8.25
CA PHE A 126 53.57 -7.09 8.63
C PHE A 126 54.28 -7.55 9.92
N ALA A 127 53.53 -8.05 10.92
CA ALA A 127 54.11 -8.60 12.14
C ALA A 127 54.99 -9.84 11.89
N ILE A 128 54.66 -10.64 10.86
CA ILE A 128 55.45 -11.81 10.46
C ILE A 128 56.77 -11.38 9.78
N GLN A 129 56.77 -10.23 9.09
CA GLN A 129 57.92 -9.75 8.32
C GLN A 129 58.92 -8.91 9.13
N GLU A 130 58.46 -8.11 10.10
CA GLU A 130 59.33 -7.26 10.94
C GLU A 130 59.33 -7.69 12.41
N GLU A 131 60.31 -8.52 12.82
CA GLU A 131 60.49 -8.99 14.20
C GLU A 131 60.68 -7.85 15.23
N ASP A 132 61.31 -6.74 14.84
CA ASP A 132 61.61 -5.62 15.73
C ASP A 132 60.39 -4.73 16.04
N ALA A 133 59.34 -4.79 15.23
CA ALA A 133 58.12 -3.97 15.37
C ALA A 133 56.90 -4.75 15.89
N VAL A 134 57.01 -6.07 16.07
CA VAL A 134 55.91 -7.00 16.42
C VAL A 134 55.04 -6.50 17.56
N LYS A 135 55.65 -5.92 18.60
CA LYS A 135 54.92 -5.48 19.80
C LYS A 135 53.95 -4.33 19.52
N LEU A 136 54.35 -3.38 18.67
CA LEU A 136 53.48 -2.28 18.21
C LEU A 136 52.36 -2.81 17.31
N VAL A 137 52.69 -3.75 16.43
CA VAL A 137 51.74 -4.35 15.48
C VAL A 137 50.68 -5.17 16.20
N ILE A 138 51.06 -5.92 17.26
CA ILE A 138 50.11 -6.65 18.11
C ILE A 138 49.12 -5.70 18.81
N GLU A 139 49.57 -4.54 19.30
CA GLU A 139 48.67 -3.56 19.89
C GLU A 139 47.70 -2.95 18.86
N GLU A 140 48.17 -2.70 17.62
CA GLU A 140 47.32 -2.27 16.51
C GLU A 140 46.27 -3.35 16.15
N ILE A 141 46.67 -4.63 16.11
CA ILE A 141 45.78 -5.77 15.88
C ILE A 141 44.71 -5.85 16.97
N LYS A 142 45.08 -5.73 18.26
CA LYS A 142 44.11 -5.74 19.37
C LYS A 142 43.08 -4.62 19.23
N LYS A 143 43.53 -3.40 18.90
CA LYS A 143 42.65 -2.25 18.70
C LYS A 143 41.67 -2.49 17.54
N LYS A 144 42.15 -3.00 16.41
CA LYS A 144 41.30 -3.32 15.26
C LYS A 144 40.35 -4.48 15.52
N LEU A 145 40.80 -5.50 16.27
CA LEU A 145 39.96 -6.62 16.68
C LEU A 145 38.79 -6.16 17.55
N HIS A 146 39.03 -5.17 18.42
CA HIS A 146 37.96 -4.56 19.21
C HIS A 146 36.93 -3.85 18.31
N GLY A 147 37.38 -3.03 17.35
CA GLY A 147 36.48 -2.39 16.38
C GLY A 147 35.71 -3.39 15.51
N PHE A 148 36.36 -4.50 15.13
CA PHE A 148 35.73 -5.62 14.42
C PHE A 148 34.61 -6.27 15.24
N MET A 149 34.84 -6.53 16.54
CA MET A 149 33.81 -7.07 17.44
C MET A 149 32.61 -6.14 17.57
N GLU A 150 32.84 -4.82 17.70
CA GLU A 150 31.74 -3.84 17.72
C GLU A 150 30.94 -3.85 16.41
N THR A 151 31.62 -3.92 15.25
CA THR A 151 30.96 -4.01 13.94
C THR A 151 30.10 -5.29 13.82
N ILE A 152 30.59 -6.44 14.31
CA ILE A 152 29.82 -7.69 14.36
C ILE A 152 28.57 -7.56 15.24
N GLU A 153 28.71 -6.96 16.42
CA GLU A 153 27.57 -6.78 17.32
C GLU A 153 26.49 -5.91 16.68
N MET A 154 26.88 -4.78 16.07
CA MET A 154 25.95 -3.92 15.34
C MET A 154 25.26 -4.65 14.19
N LEU A 155 26.00 -5.48 13.45
CA LEU A 155 25.45 -6.28 12.35
C LEU A 155 24.42 -7.31 12.86
N GLY A 156 24.69 -7.95 13.99
CA GLY A 156 23.77 -8.85 14.67
C GLY A 156 22.47 -8.13 15.06
N GLN A 157 22.59 -6.99 15.75
CA GLN A 157 21.44 -6.18 16.17
C GLN A 157 20.59 -5.70 14.97
N ASN A 158 21.22 -5.25 13.89
CA ASN A 158 20.52 -4.80 12.68
C ASN A 158 19.82 -5.96 11.95
N THR A 159 20.44 -7.14 11.91
CA THR A 159 19.85 -8.35 11.32
C THR A 159 18.61 -8.81 12.10
N ASP A 160 18.69 -8.81 13.43
CA ASP A 160 17.56 -9.14 14.30
C ASP A 160 16.41 -8.15 14.17
N LYS A 161 16.73 -6.86 14.11
CA LYS A 161 15.76 -5.78 13.85
C LYS A 161 15.08 -5.97 12.49
N CYS A 162 15.85 -6.26 11.44
CA CYS A 162 15.34 -6.54 10.10
C CYS A 162 14.34 -7.71 10.11
N SER A 163 14.71 -8.83 10.72
CA SER A 163 13.87 -10.02 10.87
C SER A 163 12.54 -9.70 11.58
N ARG A 164 12.62 -8.93 12.66
CA ARG A 164 11.45 -8.50 13.44
C ARG A 164 10.53 -7.58 12.66
N ASP A 165 11.09 -6.62 11.92
CA ASP A 165 10.31 -5.68 11.10
C ASP A 165 9.65 -6.39 9.92
N ILE A 166 10.29 -7.38 9.30
CA ILE A 166 9.69 -8.24 8.28
C ILE A 166 8.50 -9.02 8.84
N ARG A 167 8.65 -9.64 10.03
CA ARG A 167 7.56 -10.37 10.69
C ARG A 167 6.40 -9.44 11.00
N ARG A 168 6.66 -8.26 11.58
CA ARG A 168 5.65 -7.24 11.88
C ARG A 168 4.94 -6.75 10.62
N ALA A 169 5.69 -6.43 9.56
CA ALA A 169 5.14 -5.98 8.29
C ALA A 169 4.21 -7.04 7.69
N ARG A 170 4.61 -8.33 7.70
CA ARG A 170 3.75 -9.44 7.27
C ARG A 170 2.47 -9.53 8.10
N THR A 171 2.57 -9.45 9.42
CA THR A 171 1.38 -9.48 10.30
C THR A 171 0.43 -8.32 10.01
N VAL A 172 0.94 -7.09 9.87
CA VAL A 172 0.11 -5.91 9.55
C VAL A 172 -0.58 -6.07 8.20
N ILE A 173 0.14 -6.57 7.19
CA ILE A 173 -0.43 -6.84 5.86
C ILE A 173 -1.53 -7.90 5.96
N LEU A 174 -1.29 -9.01 6.66
CA LEU A 174 -2.27 -10.07 6.86
C LEU A 174 -3.51 -9.57 7.58
N GLN A 175 -3.36 -8.83 8.68
CA GLN A 175 -4.49 -8.22 9.40
C GLN A 175 -5.30 -7.29 8.49
N ARG A 176 -4.64 -6.52 7.62
CA ARG A 176 -5.31 -5.62 6.69
C ARG A 176 -6.04 -6.36 5.56
N ILE A 177 -5.51 -7.50 5.11
CA ILE A 177 -6.19 -8.41 4.17
C ILE A 177 -7.43 -9.02 4.82
N ILE A 178 -7.31 -9.52 6.06
CA ILE A 178 -8.43 -10.10 6.82
C ILE A 178 -9.54 -9.06 7.08
N ARG A 179 -9.16 -7.81 7.37
CA ARG A 179 -10.12 -6.70 7.58
C ARG A 179 -10.84 -6.26 6.31
N HIS A 180 -10.24 -6.49 5.14
CA HIS A 180 -10.80 -6.17 3.83
C HIS A 180 -10.88 -7.43 2.97
N PRO A 181 -11.73 -8.41 3.35
CA PRO A 181 -11.92 -9.60 2.52
C PRO A 181 -12.41 -9.12 1.16
N ASN A 182 -11.78 -9.61 0.08
CA ASN A 182 -12.27 -9.37 -1.27
C ASN A 182 -13.73 -9.85 -1.31
N SER A 183 -14.67 -8.92 -1.47
CA SER A 183 -16.05 -9.22 -1.87
C SER A 183 -16.00 -9.62 -3.36
N ASN A 184 -15.54 -10.83 -3.62
CA ASN A 184 -15.71 -11.51 -4.90
C ASN A 184 -16.65 -12.69 -4.62
N ASN A 185 -17.94 -12.39 -4.56
CA ASN A 185 -19.06 -13.26 -4.90
C ASN A 185 -20.04 -12.39 -5.70
#